data_AF-A0A258XCF4-F1
#
_entry.id   AF-A0A258XCF4-F1
#
_cell.length_a   1.000
_cell.length_b   1.000
_cell.length_c   1.000
_cell.angle_alpha   90.00
_cell.angle_beta   90.00
_cell.angle_gamma   90.00
#
_symmetry.space_group_name_H-M   'P 1'
#
loop_
_entity.id
_entity.type
_entity.pdbx_description
1 polymer ?
#
loop_
_entity_poly.entity_id
_entity_poly.type
_entity_poly.pdbx_seq_one_letter_code
_entity_poly.pdbx_strand_id
1 'polypeptide(L)'
;MSDDTTIIDPPAPAPEGEFQRIDIVDEMKTSYLDYAMSVIVSRALPDVRDGLKPVHRRILWTSHENGFVSTKAYRKSARIVGDCMGKYHPHGDSAIYDALARMTQDWSMRLPLLDGQGNFGSMDPDPPASMRYTEARLAKVADSLLADIEKDTVDFTPNYDGSEHEPQVLPARFPNLLVNGAGGIAVGMATNIPPHNLGEVIDGCLAYMDNPLITIDELIQIIPAPDFPTAPLILGTAGARKAYHEGRGSIIMRARHTIEESRGDRRSIVLTSIPYQVGKSGLVEKIAEAAKDKRIEGISDIRDESNREGVRVVIDLKRDATPEVVLNQLWRNTPAQSSFPANMLAIRGGRPEVLNLKDIIEAFVRFREEVITRRTKFELNKARDRAHILLGLVIAVTNLDEVVRIIRGSSNPSIAREALITREWPMGEIAPYIRLVEAIEDMGSVDSATYRLSEIQVRAILDLRLHRLTALGRDEIGDELEGLSRTISELLSILAD
;
A
#
# COMPACT_ATOMS: atom_id res chain seq x y z
N MET A 1 -10.21 60.33 -29.47
CA MET A 1 -8.85 59.77 -29.59
C MET A 1 -9.04 58.38 -30.16
N SER A 2 -8.51 58.15 -31.36
CA SER A 2 -8.64 56.89 -32.10
C SER A 2 -7.73 55.84 -31.47
N ASP A 3 -8.31 54.73 -31.03
CA ASP A 3 -7.59 53.52 -30.62
C ASP A 3 -7.12 52.79 -31.88
N ASP A 4 -5.90 53.10 -32.33
CA ASP A 4 -5.16 52.27 -33.29
C ASP A 4 -4.53 51.10 -32.54
N THR A 5 -5.22 49.96 -32.48
CA THR A 5 -4.59 48.67 -32.19
C THR A 5 -3.75 48.26 -33.39
N THR A 6 -2.45 48.58 -33.35
CA THR A 6 -1.45 48.04 -34.26
C THR A 6 -1.35 46.52 -34.07
N ILE A 7 -1.87 45.77 -35.05
CA ILE A 7 -1.58 44.34 -35.19
C ILE A 7 -0.09 44.25 -35.54
N ILE A 8 0.71 43.66 -34.65
CA ILE A 8 2.12 43.37 -34.92
C ILE A 8 2.14 42.16 -35.85
N ASP A 9 2.46 42.38 -37.13
CA ASP A 9 2.68 41.28 -38.07
C ASP A 9 3.86 40.40 -37.58
N PRO A 10 3.75 39.07 -37.67
CA PRO A 10 4.83 38.18 -37.26
C PRO A 10 6.07 38.42 -38.15
N PRO A 11 7.29 38.40 -37.57
CA PRO A 11 8.51 38.60 -38.33
C PRO A 11 8.67 37.51 -39.41
N ALA A 12 9.21 37.92 -40.56
CA ALA A 12 9.44 37.08 -41.73
C ALA A 12 10.15 35.76 -41.37
N PRO A 13 9.84 34.65 -42.07
CA PRO A 13 10.48 33.36 -41.80
C PRO A 13 12.00 33.45 -41.92
N ALA A 14 12.68 32.98 -40.87
CA ALA A 14 14.11 32.73 -40.89
C ALA A 14 14.42 31.64 -41.94
N PRO A 15 15.61 31.66 -42.57
CA PRO A 15 15.96 30.71 -43.63
C PRO A 15 15.79 29.26 -43.17
N GLU A 16 15.19 28.44 -44.04
CA GLU A 16 14.93 27.02 -43.82
C GLU A 16 16.24 26.27 -43.51
N GLY A 17 16.34 25.64 -42.33
CA GLY A 17 17.46 24.74 -42.05
C GLY A 17 17.65 24.21 -40.63
N GLU A 18 17.30 24.91 -39.56
CA GLU A 18 17.71 24.46 -38.20
C GLU A 18 16.63 24.37 -37.12
N PHE A 19 15.47 25.02 -37.26
CA PHE A 19 14.44 24.99 -36.21
C PHE A 19 13.03 24.85 -36.79
N GLN A 20 12.33 23.80 -36.37
CA GLN A 20 10.92 23.61 -36.68
C GLN A 20 10.10 24.62 -35.86
N ARG A 21 9.30 25.45 -36.53
CA ARG A 21 8.33 26.32 -35.85
C ARG A 21 7.21 25.44 -35.27
N ILE A 22 6.95 25.59 -33.97
CA ILE A 22 5.87 24.91 -33.27
C ILE A 22 4.74 25.91 -33.03
N ASP A 23 3.49 25.52 -33.31
CA ASP A 23 2.33 26.35 -33.02
C ASP A 23 2.13 26.47 -31.50
N ILE A 24 1.89 27.69 -31.02
CA ILE A 24 1.77 27.96 -29.58
C ILE A 24 0.55 27.26 -28.95
N VAL A 25 -0.55 27.10 -29.69
CA VAL A 25 -1.74 26.43 -29.18
C VAL A 25 -1.48 24.93 -29.03
N ASP A 26 -0.83 24.33 -30.02
CA ASP A 26 -0.46 22.91 -29.99
C ASP A 26 0.57 22.62 -28.89
N GLU A 27 1.59 23.48 -28.74
CA GLU A 27 2.60 23.36 -27.68
C GLU A 27 1.96 23.50 -26.29
N MET A 28 1.15 24.55 -26.08
CA MET A 28 0.46 24.77 -24.81
C MET A 28 -0.47 23.61 -24.44
N LYS A 29 -1.19 23.05 -25.43
CA LYS A 29 -2.07 21.90 -25.21
C LYS A 29 -1.26 20.65 -24.82
N THR A 30 -0.18 20.37 -25.54
CA THR A 30 0.65 19.17 -25.31
C THR A 30 1.35 19.26 -23.96
N SER A 31 2.10 20.34 -23.71
CA SER A 31 2.80 20.57 -22.46
C SER A 31 1.87 20.60 -21.24
N TYR A 32 0.67 21.19 -21.37
CA TYR A 32 -0.32 21.19 -20.28
C TYR A 32 -0.88 19.79 -20.01
N LEU A 33 -1.21 19.02 -21.06
CA LEU A 33 -1.75 17.67 -20.92
C LEU A 33 -0.73 16.70 -20.32
N ASP A 34 0.54 16.78 -20.74
CA ASP A 34 1.61 15.94 -20.21
C ASP A 34 1.85 16.21 -18.71
N TYR A 35 1.90 17.48 -18.33
CA TYR A 35 1.99 17.87 -16.93
C TYR A 35 0.76 17.41 -16.13
N ALA A 36 -0.46 17.63 -16.65
CA ALA A 36 -1.69 17.26 -15.98
C ALA A 36 -1.77 15.75 -15.75
N MET A 37 -1.48 14.94 -16.77
CA MET A 37 -1.49 13.47 -16.69
C MET A 37 -0.45 12.96 -15.69
N SER A 38 0.76 13.51 -15.70
CA SER A 38 1.81 13.18 -14.74
C SER A 38 1.38 13.46 -13.30
N VAL A 39 0.75 14.62 -13.04
CA VAL A 39 0.26 14.97 -11.69
C VAL A 39 -0.90 14.07 -11.25
N ILE A 40 -1.82 13.74 -12.16
CA ILE A 40 -3.00 12.92 -11.88
C ILE A 40 -2.58 11.49 -11.52
N VAL A 41 -1.80 10.84 -12.38
CA VAL A 41 -1.51 9.40 -12.28
C VAL A 41 -0.33 9.13 -11.34
N SER A 42 0.69 9.99 -11.33
CA SER A 42 1.98 9.69 -10.70
C SER A 42 2.30 10.57 -9.49
N ARG A 43 1.32 11.33 -8.97
CA ARG A 43 1.56 12.19 -7.79
C ARG A 43 0.37 12.31 -6.84
N ALA A 44 -0.75 12.84 -7.32
CA ALA A 44 -1.76 13.41 -6.44
C ALA A 44 -2.79 12.39 -5.91
N LEU A 45 -3.10 11.36 -6.70
CA LEU A 45 -4.16 10.40 -6.42
C LEU A 45 -3.60 9.05 -5.96
N PRO A 46 -4.28 8.35 -5.03
CA PRO A 46 -3.91 6.99 -4.64
C PRO A 46 -4.35 5.98 -5.70
N ASP A 47 -3.68 4.82 -5.75
CA ASP A 47 -4.18 3.64 -6.48
C ASP A 47 -5.23 2.91 -5.63
N VAL A 48 -6.32 2.43 -6.24
CA VAL A 48 -7.40 1.74 -5.54
C VAL A 48 -6.95 0.43 -4.86
N ARG A 49 -5.92 -0.22 -5.40
CA ARG A 49 -5.46 -1.55 -4.98
C ARG A 49 -4.74 -1.52 -3.64
N ASP A 50 -3.84 -0.56 -3.43
CA ASP A 50 -3.04 -0.43 -2.21
C ASP A 50 -3.33 0.83 -1.40
N GLY A 51 -4.10 1.77 -1.95
CA GLY A 51 -4.45 3.03 -1.31
C GLY A 51 -3.29 4.03 -1.16
N LEU A 52 -2.17 3.81 -1.86
CA LEU A 52 -0.97 4.61 -1.71
C LEU A 52 -0.75 5.55 -2.89
N LYS A 53 -0.20 6.72 -2.57
CA LYS A 53 0.43 7.59 -3.56
C LYS A 53 1.86 7.13 -3.82
N PRO A 54 2.49 7.50 -4.94
CA PRO A 54 3.85 7.09 -5.25
C PRO A 54 4.88 7.42 -4.16
N VAL A 55 4.80 8.60 -3.53
CA VAL A 55 5.73 8.96 -2.44
C VAL A 55 5.61 8.03 -1.23
N HIS A 56 4.38 7.66 -0.82
CA HIS A 56 4.16 6.76 0.30
C HIS A 56 4.67 5.36 -0.03
N ARG A 57 4.35 4.86 -1.23
CA ARG A 57 4.80 3.55 -1.72
C ARG A 57 6.31 3.44 -1.75
N ARG A 58 7.00 4.45 -2.27
CA ARG A 58 8.47 4.51 -2.34
C ARG A 58 9.10 4.55 -0.96
N ILE A 59 8.57 5.32 -0.01
CA ILE A 59 9.09 5.33 1.37
C ILE A 59 8.97 3.94 2.02
N LEU A 60 7.82 3.26 1.85
CA LEU A 60 7.62 1.91 2.39
C LEU A 60 8.55 0.90 1.70
N TRP A 61 8.69 0.97 0.37
CA TRP A 61 9.58 0.13 -0.40
C TRP A 61 11.05 0.32 -0.02
N THR A 62 11.54 1.58 0.05
CA THR A 62 12.89 1.89 0.52
C THR A 62 13.15 1.34 1.93
N SER A 63 12.16 1.46 2.81
CA SER A 63 12.28 0.93 4.18
C SER A 63 12.34 -0.60 4.20
N HIS A 64 11.57 -1.27 3.35
CA HIS A 64 11.58 -2.73 3.19
C HIS A 64 12.92 -3.23 2.60
N GLU A 65 13.33 -2.67 1.46
CA GLU A 65 14.56 -3.04 0.74
C GLU A 65 15.81 -2.91 1.63
N ASN A 66 15.88 -1.84 2.44
CA ASN A 66 17.00 -1.63 3.36
C ASN A 66 16.88 -2.40 4.70
N GLY A 67 15.83 -3.21 4.86
CA GLY A 67 15.61 -4.02 6.07
C GLY A 67 15.22 -3.21 7.31
N PHE A 68 14.64 -2.02 7.15
CA PHE A 68 14.14 -1.17 8.24
C PHE A 68 12.75 -1.62 8.71
N VAL A 69 12.62 -2.93 8.94
CA VAL A 69 11.37 -3.59 9.33
C VAL A 69 11.05 -3.40 10.81
N SER A 70 9.80 -3.68 11.18
CA SER A 70 9.25 -3.44 12.53
C SER A 70 10.02 -4.12 13.67
N THR A 71 10.71 -5.22 13.40
CA THR A 71 11.49 -5.99 14.38
C THR A 71 12.92 -5.49 14.58
N LYS A 72 13.38 -4.53 13.77
CA LYS A 72 14.76 -4.01 13.80
C LYS A 72 14.82 -2.67 14.54
N ALA A 73 16.03 -2.26 14.92
CA ALA A 73 16.26 -0.97 15.55
C ALA A 73 15.89 0.18 14.61
N TYR A 74 15.46 1.31 15.20
CA TYR A 74 15.17 2.54 14.46
C TYR A 74 16.38 3.02 13.65
N ARG A 75 16.10 3.80 12.60
CA ARG A 75 17.08 4.37 11.69
C ARG A 75 16.81 5.85 11.49
N LYS A 76 17.87 6.65 11.36
CA LYS A 76 17.75 8.10 11.11
C LYS A 76 16.85 8.36 9.91
N SER A 77 15.86 9.23 10.07
CA SER A 77 14.93 9.57 9.00
C SER A 77 15.67 10.12 7.78
N ALA A 78 16.77 10.86 7.99
CA ALA A 78 17.65 11.33 6.92
C ALA A 78 18.16 10.22 5.99
N ARG A 79 18.41 9.00 6.51
CA ARG A 79 18.84 7.86 5.70
C ARG A 79 17.70 7.36 4.81
N ILE A 80 16.51 7.17 5.39
CA ILE A 80 15.32 6.72 4.64
C ILE A 80 14.98 7.72 3.53
N VAL A 81 15.00 9.02 3.85
CA VAL A 81 14.72 10.10 2.90
C VAL A 81 15.78 10.14 1.79
N GLY A 82 17.07 10.07 2.15
CA GLY A 82 18.17 10.08 1.18
C GLY A 82 18.13 8.89 0.22
N ASP A 83 17.93 7.68 0.74
CA ASP A 83 17.86 6.46 -0.07
C ASP A 83 16.62 6.47 -0.98
N CYS A 84 15.46 6.92 -0.47
CA CYS A 84 14.22 7.06 -1.26
C CYS A 84 14.39 8.08 -2.38
N MET A 85 14.99 9.24 -2.07
CA MET A 85 15.25 10.30 -3.03
C MET A 85 16.22 9.86 -4.13
N GLY A 86 17.32 9.20 -3.74
CA GLY A 86 18.38 8.79 -4.65
C GLY A 86 17.99 7.63 -5.56
N LYS A 87 17.10 6.73 -5.12
CA LYS A 87 16.70 5.55 -5.92
C LYS A 87 15.37 5.71 -6.65
N TYR A 88 14.36 6.30 -6.02
CA TYR A 88 12.97 6.16 -6.48
C TYR A 88 12.21 7.48 -6.63
N HIS A 89 12.46 8.48 -5.77
CA HIS A 89 11.66 9.70 -5.72
C HIS A 89 12.51 10.95 -6.04
N PRO A 90 12.67 11.34 -7.32
CA PRO A 90 13.54 12.43 -7.76
C PRO A 90 12.90 13.82 -7.51
N HIS A 91 12.43 14.05 -6.29
CA HIS A 91 11.81 15.29 -5.81
C HIS A 91 12.43 15.67 -4.45
N GLY A 92 12.13 16.89 -3.99
CA GLY A 92 12.75 17.46 -2.80
C GLY A 92 12.62 16.57 -1.56
N ASP A 93 13.71 16.52 -0.79
CA ASP A 93 13.84 15.80 0.48
C ASP A 93 12.76 16.20 1.50
N SER A 94 12.40 17.48 1.54
CA SER A 94 11.34 18.01 2.41
C SER A 94 9.99 17.33 2.19
N ALA A 95 9.57 17.14 0.93
CA ALA A 95 8.30 16.50 0.60
C ALA A 95 8.27 15.02 1.01
N ILE A 96 9.39 14.32 0.86
CA ILE A 96 9.55 12.92 1.30
C ILE A 96 9.51 12.85 2.83
N TYR A 97 10.22 13.75 3.51
CA TYR A 97 10.26 13.77 4.97
C TYR A 97 8.92 14.13 5.60
N ASP A 98 8.19 15.10 5.04
CA ASP A 98 6.85 15.47 5.50
C ASP A 98 5.85 14.32 5.30
N ALA A 99 5.94 13.61 4.17
CA ALA A 99 5.14 12.40 3.92
C ALA A 99 5.49 11.28 4.93
N LEU A 100 6.78 11.06 5.19
CA LEU A 100 7.27 10.12 6.20
C LEU A 100 6.72 10.47 7.59
N ALA A 101 6.82 11.74 8.00
CA ALA A 101 6.32 12.20 9.29
C ALA A 101 4.80 12.00 9.41
N ARG A 102 4.01 12.31 8.38
CA ARG A 102 2.56 12.06 8.42
C ARG A 102 2.20 10.59 8.61
N MET A 103 3.03 9.65 8.12
CA MET A 103 2.82 8.21 8.29
C MET A 103 3.16 7.69 9.70
N THR A 104 3.77 8.51 10.57
CA THR A 104 4.03 8.18 11.99
C THR A 104 3.01 8.82 12.95
N GLN A 105 2.23 9.80 12.49
CA GLN A 105 1.32 10.59 13.31
C GLN A 105 -0.04 9.90 13.46
N ASP A 106 -0.37 9.45 14.67
CA ASP A 106 -1.61 8.73 14.99
C ASP A 106 -2.88 9.60 14.91
N TRP A 107 -2.77 10.92 14.97
CA TRP A 107 -3.88 11.85 14.72
C TRP A 107 -4.11 12.15 13.23
N SER A 108 -3.12 11.86 12.39
CA SER A 108 -3.16 12.11 10.94
C SER A 108 -3.64 10.86 10.20
N MET A 109 -3.13 9.69 10.61
CA MET A 109 -3.38 8.41 9.97
C MET A 109 -4.01 7.44 10.98
N ARG A 110 -5.16 6.86 10.62
CA ARG A 110 -5.93 5.96 11.52
C ARG A 110 -5.14 4.73 11.96
N LEU A 111 -4.28 4.25 11.08
CA LEU A 111 -3.39 3.13 11.27
C LEU A 111 -1.99 3.48 10.71
N PRO A 112 -1.12 4.10 11.55
CA PRO A 112 0.22 4.53 11.13
C PRO A 112 1.03 3.41 10.48
N LEU A 113 1.64 3.73 9.33
CA LEU A 113 2.44 2.77 8.55
C LEU A 113 3.93 2.82 8.92
N LEU A 114 4.36 3.86 9.62
CA LEU A 114 5.71 3.98 10.16
C LEU A 114 5.66 4.15 11.68
N ASP A 115 6.63 3.54 12.35
CA ASP A 115 6.89 3.70 13.77
C ASP A 115 8.05 4.70 13.93
N GLY A 116 7.78 5.83 14.57
CA GLY A 116 8.70 6.95 14.71
C GLY A 116 9.19 7.14 16.14
N GLN A 117 10.49 7.41 16.29
CA GLN A 117 11.12 7.84 17.54
C GLN A 117 11.65 9.28 17.40
N GLY A 118 11.23 10.15 18.32
CA GLY A 118 11.59 11.57 18.34
C GLY A 118 10.36 12.48 18.20
N ASN A 119 10.60 13.77 17.95
CA ASN A 119 9.51 14.73 17.75
C ASN A 119 9.07 14.73 16.28
N PHE A 120 7.93 14.10 15.98
CA PHE A 120 7.31 14.06 14.66
C PHE A 120 6.19 15.12 14.49
N GLY A 121 6.16 16.14 15.34
CA GLY A 121 5.15 17.19 15.34
C GLY A 121 4.03 16.91 16.35
N SER A 122 2.97 17.69 16.27
CA SER A 122 1.81 17.61 17.17
C SER A 122 0.50 17.85 16.38
N MET A 123 -0.66 17.81 17.07
CA MET A 123 -1.95 18.25 16.50
C MET A 123 -2.03 19.78 16.30
N ASP A 124 -1.04 20.51 16.83
CA ASP A 124 -0.83 21.92 16.59
C ASP A 124 0.03 22.11 15.32
N PRO A 125 0.16 23.33 14.77
CA PRO A 125 0.99 23.57 13.59
C PRO A 125 2.50 23.47 13.86
N ASP A 126 2.93 22.61 14.79
CA ASP A 126 4.32 22.31 15.08
C ASP A 126 4.84 21.30 14.06
N PRO A 127 5.79 21.68 13.18
CA PRO A 127 6.36 20.75 12.23
C PRO A 127 7.19 19.68 12.96
N PRO A 128 7.44 18.52 12.31
CA PRO A 128 8.39 17.56 12.84
C PRO A 128 9.77 18.20 13.03
N ALA A 129 10.53 17.73 14.01
CA ALA A 129 11.92 18.12 14.16
C ALA A 129 12.72 17.73 12.90
N SER A 130 13.88 18.34 12.66
CA SER A 130 14.70 18.00 11.50
C SER A 130 15.02 16.49 11.44
N MET A 131 14.99 15.93 10.23
CA MET A 131 15.22 14.50 9.92
C MET A 131 16.54 13.91 10.45
N ARG A 132 17.48 14.76 10.89
CA ARG A 132 18.73 14.36 11.56
C ARG A 132 18.53 13.92 13.01
N TYR A 133 17.45 14.36 13.66
CA TYR A 133 17.13 14.04 15.05
C TYR A 133 16.17 12.85 15.16
N THR A 134 15.18 12.79 14.28
CA THR A 134 14.17 11.74 14.28
C THR A 134 14.70 10.43 13.71
N GLU A 135 14.10 9.35 14.15
CA GLU A 135 14.34 8.01 13.62
C GLU A 135 13.00 7.33 13.31
N ALA A 136 12.99 6.46 12.30
CA ALA A 136 11.80 5.71 11.91
C ALA A 136 12.17 4.29 11.46
N ARG A 137 11.14 3.43 11.44
CA ARG A 137 11.12 2.09 10.83
C ARG A 137 9.69 1.77 10.39
N LEU A 138 9.50 0.68 9.67
CA LEU A 138 8.15 0.19 9.35
C LEU A 138 7.36 -0.11 10.63
N ALA A 139 6.10 0.32 10.69
CA ALA A 139 5.18 -0.16 11.70
C ALA A 139 4.83 -1.63 11.41
N LYS A 140 4.48 -2.41 12.44
CA LYS A 140 4.13 -3.84 12.30
C LYS A 140 3.04 -4.11 11.26
N VAL A 141 2.08 -3.20 11.11
CA VAL A 141 1.01 -3.31 10.12
C VAL A 141 1.52 -3.18 8.68
N ALA A 142 2.56 -2.37 8.45
CA ALA A 142 3.10 -2.15 7.11
C ALA A 142 3.78 -3.40 6.54
N ASP A 143 4.25 -4.32 7.40
CA ASP A 143 4.74 -5.64 6.98
C ASP A 143 3.65 -6.41 6.20
N SER A 144 2.36 -6.21 6.53
CA SER A 144 1.24 -6.82 5.80
C SER A 144 0.97 -6.16 4.44
N LEU A 145 1.42 -4.93 4.21
CA LEU A 145 1.34 -4.31 2.88
C LEU A 145 2.41 -4.84 1.94
N LEU A 146 3.59 -5.18 2.47
CA LEU A 146 4.78 -5.58 1.72
C LEU A 146 4.96 -7.11 1.63
N ALA A 147 4.20 -7.87 2.41
CA ALA A 147 4.34 -9.33 2.47
C ALA A 147 4.22 -9.99 1.08
N ASP A 148 5.14 -10.93 0.81
CA ASP A 148 5.28 -11.69 -0.45
C ASP A 148 5.71 -10.88 -1.69
N ILE A 149 6.13 -9.62 -1.55
CA ILE A 149 6.50 -8.79 -2.71
C ILE A 149 7.63 -9.39 -3.58
N GLU A 150 8.52 -10.19 -3.00
CA GLU A 150 9.61 -10.92 -3.67
C GLU A 150 9.15 -12.16 -4.46
N LYS A 151 7.87 -12.54 -4.37
CA LYS A 151 7.31 -13.75 -4.99
C LYS A 151 6.54 -13.45 -6.28
N ASP A 152 7.01 -12.45 -7.04
CA ASP A 152 6.39 -12.02 -8.31
C ASP A 152 4.88 -11.75 -8.16
N THR A 153 4.48 -11.13 -7.05
CA THR A 153 3.06 -10.87 -6.76
C THR A 153 2.53 -9.57 -7.37
N VAL A 154 3.43 -8.68 -7.78
CA VAL A 154 3.12 -7.37 -8.35
C VAL A 154 4.15 -7.02 -9.41
N ASP A 155 3.77 -6.15 -10.35
CA ASP A 155 4.69 -5.71 -11.40
C ASP A 155 5.68 -4.67 -10.87
N PHE A 156 6.92 -4.81 -11.31
CA PHE A 156 7.97 -3.84 -11.11
C PHE A 156 8.21 -3.06 -12.40
N THR A 157 8.53 -1.76 -12.27
CA THR A 157 8.94 -0.90 -13.37
C THR A 157 10.34 -0.36 -13.09
N PRO A 158 11.14 -0.06 -14.13
CA PRO A 158 12.37 0.70 -13.95
C PRO A 158 12.08 2.02 -13.23
N ASN A 159 12.99 2.45 -12.37
CA ASN A 159 12.96 3.76 -11.74
C ASN A 159 13.22 4.89 -12.77
N TYR A 160 13.33 6.13 -12.30
CA TYR A 160 13.43 7.30 -13.18
C TYR A 160 14.69 7.36 -14.05
N ASP A 161 15.78 6.67 -13.70
CA ASP A 161 17.02 6.61 -14.47
C ASP A 161 17.34 5.21 -15.05
N GLY A 162 16.46 4.23 -14.81
CA GLY A 162 16.58 2.85 -15.28
C GLY A 162 17.63 1.99 -14.56
N SER A 163 18.25 2.48 -13.49
CA SER A 163 19.26 1.72 -12.73
C SER A 163 18.68 0.79 -11.66
N GLU A 164 17.47 1.07 -11.19
CA GLU A 164 16.77 0.33 -10.13
C GLU A 164 15.36 -0.07 -10.59
N HIS A 165 14.70 -0.94 -9.83
CA HIS A 165 13.31 -1.33 -10.06
C HIS A 165 12.43 -0.96 -8.86
N GLU A 166 11.21 -0.48 -9.12
CA GLU A 166 10.23 -0.15 -8.10
C GLU A 166 8.88 -0.82 -8.36
N PRO A 167 8.14 -1.21 -7.30
CA PRO A 167 6.82 -1.83 -7.46
C PRO A 167 5.78 -0.78 -7.89
N GLN A 168 4.96 -1.12 -8.88
CA GLN A 168 3.86 -0.24 -9.31
C GLN A 168 2.79 -0.10 -8.23
N VAL A 169 2.50 -1.20 -7.52
CA VAL A 169 1.60 -1.30 -6.35
C VAL A 169 2.21 -2.24 -5.32
N LEU A 170 1.80 -2.12 -4.06
CA LEU A 170 2.16 -3.10 -3.04
C LEU A 170 1.17 -4.27 -3.01
N PRO A 171 1.58 -5.49 -2.61
CA PRO A 171 0.70 -6.64 -2.50
C PRO A 171 -0.55 -6.42 -1.61
N ALA A 172 -0.44 -5.53 -0.62
CA ALA A 172 -1.54 -5.03 0.22
C ALA A 172 -2.47 -6.12 0.76
N ARG A 173 -2.16 -6.72 1.92
CA ARG A 173 -3.03 -7.74 2.54
C ARG A 173 -4.22 -7.19 3.34
N PHE A 174 -4.39 -5.87 3.38
CA PHE A 174 -5.57 -5.23 3.97
C PHE A 174 -5.98 -4.00 3.15
N PRO A 175 -7.26 -3.59 3.18
CA PRO A 175 -7.82 -2.53 2.34
C PRO A 175 -7.43 -1.13 2.82
N ASN A 176 -6.15 -0.79 2.68
CA ASN A 176 -5.53 0.42 3.22
C ASN A 176 -6.19 1.73 2.74
N LEU A 177 -6.73 1.77 1.50
CA LEU A 177 -7.43 2.95 0.98
C LEU A 177 -8.61 3.36 1.86
N LEU A 178 -9.41 2.40 2.32
CA LEU A 178 -10.55 2.67 3.20
C LEU A 178 -10.09 2.88 4.64
N VAL A 179 -9.17 2.03 5.12
CA VAL A 179 -8.71 2.08 6.52
C VAL A 179 -8.05 3.41 6.85
N ASN A 180 -7.09 3.85 6.04
CA ASN A 180 -6.34 5.08 6.31
C ASN A 180 -6.91 6.30 5.59
N GLY A 181 -7.77 6.11 4.60
CA GLY A 181 -8.24 7.19 3.74
C GLY A 181 -7.14 7.74 2.83
N ALA A 182 -7.47 8.78 2.09
CA ALA A 182 -6.53 9.46 1.22
C ALA A 182 -7.01 10.88 0.90
N GLY A 183 -6.10 11.86 0.91
CA GLY A 183 -6.39 13.22 0.50
C GLY A 183 -5.40 13.70 -0.54
N GLY A 184 -5.84 14.43 -1.57
CA GLY A 184 -4.97 14.92 -2.63
C GLY A 184 -5.65 15.89 -3.58
N ILE A 185 -4.89 16.85 -4.10
CA ILE A 185 -5.35 17.81 -5.11
C ILE A 185 -4.50 17.60 -6.36
N ALA A 186 -5.15 17.28 -7.47
CA ALA A 186 -4.52 17.07 -8.77
C ALA A 186 -4.88 18.24 -9.71
N VAL A 187 -4.62 18.09 -11.01
CA VAL A 187 -5.08 19.05 -12.02
C VAL A 187 -6.53 18.77 -12.38
N GLY A 188 -7.42 19.72 -12.12
CA GLY A 188 -8.85 19.62 -12.45
C GLY A 188 -9.69 18.68 -11.57
N MET A 189 -9.08 18.03 -10.58
CA MET A 189 -9.75 17.09 -9.68
C MET A 189 -9.09 17.03 -8.30
N ALA A 190 -9.80 16.49 -7.32
CA ALA A 190 -9.30 16.24 -5.98
C ALA A 190 -9.85 14.92 -5.45
N THR A 191 -9.22 14.38 -4.42
CA THR A 191 -9.69 13.21 -3.66
C THR A 191 -9.65 13.51 -2.17
N ASN A 192 -10.64 13.02 -1.44
CA ASN A 192 -10.73 13.10 0.00
C ASN A 192 -11.58 11.94 0.53
N ILE A 193 -10.92 10.81 0.78
CA ILE A 193 -11.52 9.58 1.30
C ILE A 193 -11.31 9.56 2.82
N PRO A 194 -12.38 9.42 3.63
CA PRO A 194 -12.23 9.36 5.08
C PRO A 194 -11.70 7.98 5.53
N PRO A 195 -10.99 7.91 6.66
CA PRO A 195 -10.54 6.64 7.25
C PRO A 195 -11.69 5.81 7.84
N HIS A 196 -11.47 4.51 8.00
CA HIS A 196 -12.45 3.54 8.49
C HIS A 196 -11.83 2.56 9.48
N ASN A 197 -12.68 1.89 10.25
CA ASN A 197 -12.25 0.87 11.17
C ASN A 197 -11.75 -0.37 10.41
N LEU A 198 -10.55 -0.85 10.73
CA LEU A 198 -9.97 -2.01 10.05
C LEU A 198 -10.83 -3.28 10.17
N GLY A 199 -11.42 -3.54 11.34
CA GLY A 199 -12.26 -4.72 11.56
C GLY A 199 -13.51 -4.68 10.69
N GLU A 200 -14.25 -3.57 10.74
CA GLU A 200 -15.47 -3.37 9.93
C GLU A 200 -15.19 -3.48 8.42
N VAL A 201 -14.08 -2.93 7.94
CA VAL A 201 -13.75 -3.04 6.50
C VAL A 201 -13.41 -4.48 6.13
N ILE A 202 -12.67 -5.21 6.97
CA ILE A 202 -12.40 -6.64 6.73
C ILE A 202 -13.70 -7.45 6.72
N ASP A 203 -14.59 -7.22 7.69
CA ASP A 203 -15.89 -7.87 7.74
C ASP A 203 -16.73 -7.55 6.49
N GLY A 204 -16.66 -6.32 5.98
CA GLY A 204 -17.29 -5.92 4.72
C GLY A 204 -16.69 -6.63 3.50
N CYS A 205 -15.37 -6.82 3.45
CA CYS A 205 -14.73 -7.62 2.41
C CYS A 205 -15.16 -9.10 2.46
N LEU A 206 -15.22 -9.69 3.66
CA LEU A 206 -15.69 -11.07 3.85
C LEU A 206 -17.15 -11.22 3.40
N ALA A 207 -18.03 -10.29 3.80
CA ALA A 207 -19.43 -10.31 3.38
C ALA A 207 -19.60 -10.17 1.85
N TYR A 208 -18.74 -9.39 1.19
CA TYR A 208 -18.72 -9.32 -0.28
C TYR A 208 -18.24 -10.63 -0.93
N MET A 209 -17.23 -11.29 -0.35
CA MET A 209 -16.76 -12.59 -0.83
C MET A 209 -17.85 -13.67 -0.68
N ASP A 210 -18.59 -13.66 0.42
CA ASP A 210 -19.71 -14.59 0.65
C ASP A 210 -20.90 -14.30 -0.28
N ASN A 211 -21.15 -13.03 -0.59
CA ASN A 211 -22.22 -12.60 -1.50
C ASN A 211 -21.76 -11.43 -2.39
N PRO A 212 -21.26 -11.70 -3.62
CA PRO A 212 -20.85 -10.64 -4.55
C PRO A 212 -22.00 -9.68 -4.95
N LEU A 213 -23.25 -10.09 -4.78
CA LEU A 213 -24.44 -9.28 -5.04
C LEU A 213 -24.88 -8.42 -3.84
N ILE A 214 -24.14 -8.47 -2.71
CA ILE A 214 -24.42 -7.64 -1.53
C ILE A 214 -24.60 -6.16 -1.94
N THR A 215 -25.65 -5.56 -1.40
CA THR A 215 -26.00 -4.18 -1.68
C THR A 215 -25.15 -3.23 -0.84
N ILE A 216 -25.05 -1.96 -1.29
CA ILE A 216 -24.36 -0.92 -0.51
C ILE A 216 -25.05 -0.74 0.86
N ASP A 217 -26.38 -0.86 0.93
CA ASP A 217 -27.11 -0.70 2.19
C ASP A 217 -26.85 -1.82 3.21
N GLU A 218 -26.63 -3.04 2.75
CA GLU A 218 -26.19 -4.17 3.58
C GLU A 218 -24.74 -3.97 4.03
N LEU A 219 -23.84 -3.54 3.14
CA LEU A 219 -22.46 -3.18 3.50
C LEU A 219 -22.42 -2.07 4.56
N ILE A 220 -23.34 -1.10 4.51
CA ILE A 220 -23.46 -0.04 5.51
C ILE A 220 -23.89 -0.58 6.88
N GLN A 221 -24.57 -1.73 6.97
CA GLN A 221 -24.83 -2.33 8.29
C GLN A 221 -23.55 -2.84 8.96
N ILE A 222 -22.53 -3.18 8.16
CA ILE A 222 -21.24 -3.71 8.61
C ILE A 222 -20.22 -2.57 8.78
N ILE A 223 -20.23 -1.59 7.89
CA ILE A 223 -19.37 -0.39 7.89
C ILE A 223 -20.29 0.84 8.03
N PRO A 224 -20.70 1.21 9.25
CA PRO A 224 -21.78 2.19 9.46
C PRO A 224 -21.40 3.61 9.06
N ALA A 225 -20.15 3.98 9.32
CA ALA A 225 -19.62 5.31 9.09
C ALA A 225 -18.08 5.30 9.14
N PRO A 226 -17.43 6.41 8.73
CA PRO A 226 -16.00 6.59 8.92
C PRO A 226 -15.54 6.55 10.38
N ASP A 227 -14.28 6.14 10.59
CA ASP A 227 -13.62 6.08 11.89
C ASP A 227 -12.38 6.99 11.88
N PHE A 228 -12.55 8.22 12.36
CA PHE A 228 -11.49 9.22 12.36
C PHE A 228 -10.55 9.07 13.56
N PRO A 229 -9.22 9.24 13.36
CA PRO A 229 -8.23 9.08 14.43
C PRO A 229 -8.41 10.06 15.61
N THR A 230 -9.01 11.23 15.37
CA THR A 230 -9.26 12.24 16.41
C THR A 230 -10.56 12.03 17.18
N ALA A 231 -11.29 10.94 16.92
CA ALA A 231 -12.51 10.53 17.61
C ALA A 231 -13.61 11.62 17.79
N PRO A 232 -13.99 12.39 16.75
CA PRO A 232 -15.15 13.27 16.83
C PRO A 232 -16.46 12.46 16.93
N LEU A 233 -17.55 13.15 17.22
CA LEU A 233 -18.92 12.67 17.00
C LEU A 233 -19.31 12.91 15.54
N ILE A 234 -19.90 11.92 14.89
CA ILE A 234 -20.54 12.11 13.59
C ILE A 234 -22.01 12.46 13.80
N LEU A 235 -22.47 13.57 13.22
CA LEU A 235 -23.86 14.02 13.35
C LEU A 235 -24.70 13.57 12.17
N GLY A 236 -25.52 12.56 12.40
CA GLY A 236 -26.36 11.95 11.37
C GLY A 236 -25.56 11.12 10.37
N THR A 237 -26.25 10.22 9.67
CA THR A 237 -25.62 9.25 8.76
C THR A 237 -25.81 9.58 7.28
N ALA A 238 -26.71 10.52 6.94
CA ALA A 238 -27.05 10.85 5.55
C ALA A 238 -25.83 11.22 4.70
N GLY A 239 -24.89 11.98 5.29
CA GLY A 239 -23.64 12.37 4.62
C GLY A 239 -22.72 11.19 4.29
N ALA A 240 -22.52 10.29 5.25
CA ALA A 240 -21.72 9.07 5.07
C ALA A 240 -22.40 8.10 4.09
N ARG A 241 -23.72 7.88 4.23
CA ARG A 241 -24.51 7.05 3.31
C ARG A 241 -24.41 7.56 1.87
N LYS A 242 -24.53 8.87 1.65
CA LYS A 242 -24.37 9.47 0.32
C LYS A 242 -22.96 9.24 -0.24
N ALA A 243 -21.92 9.40 0.60
CA ALA A 243 -20.55 9.10 0.20
C ALA A 243 -20.38 7.64 -0.21
N TYR A 244 -20.99 6.69 0.52
CA TYR A 244 -20.92 5.27 0.19
C TYR A 244 -21.70 4.87 -1.06
N HIS A 245 -22.81 5.54 -1.39
CA HIS A 245 -23.60 5.26 -2.58
C HIS A 245 -23.06 5.95 -3.85
N GLU A 246 -22.60 7.21 -3.73
CA GLU A 246 -22.25 8.07 -4.87
C GLU A 246 -20.75 8.41 -4.96
N GLY A 247 -19.95 8.00 -3.98
CA GLY A 247 -18.56 8.43 -3.82
C GLY A 247 -18.42 9.88 -3.34
N ARG A 248 -19.52 10.60 -3.05
CA ARG A 248 -19.50 12.00 -2.59
C ARG A 248 -20.47 12.24 -1.44
N GLY A 249 -20.03 12.96 -0.41
CA GLY A 249 -20.88 13.28 0.73
C GLY A 249 -20.26 14.31 1.66
N SER A 250 -21.08 14.91 2.53
CA SER A 250 -20.62 15.85 3.56
C SER A 250 -20.89 15.26 4.93
N ILE A 251 -19.85 14.84 5.63
CA ILE A 251 -19.94 14.19 6.94
C ILE A 251 -19.71 15.24 8.01
N ILE A 252 -20.74 15.52 8.82
CA ILE A 252 -20.62 16.52 9.89
C ILE A 252 -19.95 15.88 11.10
N MET A 253 -18.85 16.49 11.53
CA MET A 253 -18.05 16.11 12.69
C MET A 253 -18.23 17.15 13.78
N ARG A 254 -18.35 16.72 15.03
CA ARG A 254 -18.46 17.58 16.21
C ARG A 254 -17.49 17.11 17.30
N ALA A 255 -16.83 18.05 17.97
CA ALA A 255 -16.03 17.77 19.14
C ALA A 255 -16.84 17.04 20.22
N ARG A 256 -16.24 16.04 20.87
CA ARG A 256 -16.78 15.49 22.12
C ARG A 256 -16.57 16.51 23.23
N HIS A 257 -17.52 16.58 24.15
CA HIS A 257 -17.45 17.51 25.26
C HIS A 257 -18.03 16.90 26.53
N THR A 258 -17.63 17.45 27.65
CA THR A 258 -18.23 17.24 28.97
C THR A 258 -18.45 18.60 29.63
N ILE A 259 -19.35 18.64 30.61
CA ILE A 259 -19.58 19.84 31.43
C ILE A 259 -19.03 19.52 32.82
N GLU A 260 -18.10 20.34 33.30
CA GLU A 260 -17.49 20.20 34.62
C GLU A 260 -17.96 21.34 35.54
N GLU A 261 -18.18 21.02 36.81
CA GLU A 261 -18.49 21.99 37.86
C GLU A 261 -17.25 22.24 38.71
N SER A 262 -16.87 23.51 38.83
CA SER A 262 -15.77 23.98 39.67
C SER A 262 -16.30 24.55 40.99
N ARG A 263 -15.39 24.78 41.96
CA ARG A 263 -15.74 25.39 43.26
C ARG A 263 -16.45 26.75 43.08
N GLY A 264 -17.66 26.87 43.64
CA GLY A 264 -18.43 28.12 43.70
C GLY A 264 -19.34 28.39 42.49
N ASP A 265 -20.12 27.40 42.05
CA ASP A 265 -21.10 27.45 40.95
C ASP A 265 -20.55 27.86 39.58
N ARG A 266 -19.23 27.76 39.36
CA ARG A 266 -18.64 28.00 38.04
C ARG A 266 -18.66 26.71 37.23
N ARG A 267 -19.18 26.79 36.00
CA ARG A 267 -19.23 25.68 35.05
C ARG A 267 -18.22 25.89 33.94
N SER A 268 -17.67 24.79 33.44
CA SER A 268 -16.75 24.81 32.30
C SER A 268 -17.19 23.78 31.27
N ILE A 269 -17.08 24.13 29.99
CA ILE A 269 -17.20 23.17 28.90
C ILE A 269 -15.79 22.66 28.61
N VAL A 270 -15.61 21.35 28.65
CA VAL A 270 -14.33 20.71 28.31
C VAL A 270 -14.49 19.93 27.02
N LEU A 271 -13.83 20.38 25.95
CA LEU A 271 -13.73 19.61 24.70
C LEU A 271 -12.66 18.53 24.87
N THR A 272 -13.05 17.27 24.68
CA THR A 272 -12.19 16.09 24.88
C THR A 272 -11.74 15.46 23.57
N SER A 273 -12.22 15.97 22.43
CA SER A 273 -11.77 15.59 21.10
C SER A 273 -12.00 16.75 20.11
N ILE A 274 -11.41 16.65 18.92
CA ILE A 274 -11.56 17.67 17.87
C ILE A 274 -11.95 17.00 16.54
N PRO A 275 -12.68 17.71 15.66
CA PRO A 275 -12.92 17.23 14.31
C PRO A 275 -11.62 16.94 13.55
N TYR A 276 -11.65 15.94 12.66
CA TYR A 276 -10.49 15.52 11.89
C TYR A 276 -9.99 16.66 10.98
N GLN A 277 -8.66 16.78 10.83
CA GLN A 277 -7.98 17.85 10.09
C GLN A 277 -8.22 19.28 10.61
N VAL A 278 -8.71 19.44 11.84
CA VAL A 278 -8.75 20.73 12.55
C VAL A 278 -7.55 20.81 13.48
N GLY A 279 -6.75 21.88 13.36
CA GLY A 279 -5.64 22.14 14.29
C GLY A 279 -6.14 22.68 15.63
N LYS A 280 -5.61 22.17 16.74
CA LYS A 280 -6.09 22.50 18.09
C LYS A 280 -5.84 23.97 18.45
N SER A 281 -4.65 24.51 18.20
CA SER A 281 -4.34 25.93 18.39
C SER A 281 -5.26 26.84 17.58
N GLY A 282 -5.53 26.49 16.32
CA GLY A 282 -6.45 27.24 15.46
C GLY A 282 -7.91 27.17 15.94
N LEU A 283 -8.34 26.05 16.53
CA LEU A 283 -9.64 25.94 17.17
C LEU A 283 -9.75 26.91 18.35
N VAL A 284 -8.76 26.91 19.25
CA VAL A 284 -8.74 27.81 20.43
C VAL A 284 -8.75 29.27 20.00
N GLU A 285 -7.91 29.64 19.02
CA GLU A 285 -7.86 30.99 18.46
C GLU A 285 -9.22 31.41 17.88
N LYS A 286 -9.88 30.54 17.11
CA LYS A 286 -11.20 30.83 16.53
C LYS A 286 -12.31 30.95 17.57
N ILE A 287 -12.25 30.20 18.66
CA ILE A 287 -13.18 30.36 19.79
C ILE A 287 -12.95 31.71 20.46
N ALA A 288 -11.69 32.09 20.72
CA ALA A 288 -11.34 33.36 21.33
C ALA A 288 -11.75 34.56 20.46
N GLU A 289 -11.52 34.49 19.15
CA GLU A 289 -11.97 35.47 18.17
C GLU A 289 -13.50 35.59 18.19
N ALA A 290 -14.23 34.47 18.14
CA ALA A 290 -15.69 34.48 18.18
C ALA A 290 -16.27 35.03 19.50
N ALA A 291 -15.59 34.81 20.63
CA ALA A 291 -15.96 35.40 21.91
C ALA A 291 -15.69 36.91 21.94
N LYS A 292 -14.54 37.36 21.42
CA LYS A 292 -14.16 38.78 21.31
C LYS A 292 -15.14 39.56 20.43
N ASP A 293 -15.55 38.96 19.31
CA ASP A 293 -16.53 39.54 18.38
C ASP A 293 -17.98 39.50 18.91
N LYS A 294 -18.21 38.93 20.11
CA LYS A 294 -19.53 38.69 20.69
C LYS A 294 -20.44 37.79 19.83
N ARG A 295 -19.85 36.99 18.93
CA ARG A 295 -20.57 35.90 18.24
C ARG A 295 -20.85 34.73 19.18
N ILE A 296 -20.04 34.60 20.22
CA ILE A 296 -20.25 33.68 21.35
C ILE A 296 -20.26 34.50 22.64
N GLU A 297 -21.36 34.43 23.37
CA GLU A 297 -21.52 35.05 24.68
C GLU A 297 -21.44 34.01 25.79
N GLY A 298 -21.18 34.46 27.02
CA GLY A 298 -21.13 33.56 28.19
C GLY A 298 -19.79 32.88 28.45
N ILE A 299 -18.77 33.09 27.60
CA ILE A 299 -17.39 32.65 27.86
C ILE A 299 -16.68 33.66 28.77
N SER A 300 -15.93 33.16 29.75
CA SER A 300 -15.11 33.97 30.67
C SER A 300 -13.61 33.78 30.45
N ASP A 301 -13.15 32.55 30.17
CA ASP A 301 -11.75 32.23 29.89
C ASP A 301 -11.67 30.97 28.99
N ILE A 302 -10.54 30.81 28.29
CA ILE A 302 -10.27 29.64 27.43
C ILE A 302 -8.84 29.18 27.67
N ARG A 303 -8.65 27.89 27.96
CA ARG A 303 -7.34 27.28 28.21
C ARG A 303 -7.17 25.99 27.43
N ASP A 304 -5.96 25.75 26.94
CA ASP A 304 -5.56 24.45 26.43
C ASP A 304 -4.76 23.71 27.50
N GLU A 305 -5.37 22.68 28.08
CA GLU A 305 -4.79 21.81 29.11
C GLU A 305 -4.41 20.43 28.50
N SER A 306 -4.33 20.34 27.18
CA SER A 306 -3.99 19.09 26.48
C SER A 306 -2.57 18.62 26.82
N ASN A 307 -2.42 17.32 26.98
CA ASN A 307 -1.15 16.68 27.31
C ASN A 307 -1.00 15.35 26.55
N ARG A 308 -0.06 14.49 26.99
CA ARG A 308 0.17 13.18 26.36
C ARG A 308 -0.98 12.18 26.55
N GLU A 309 -1.88 12.43 27.50
CA GLU A 309 -3.05 11.59 27.78
C GLU A 309 -4.23 11.93 26.87
N GLY A 310 -4.27 13.13 26.30
CA GLY A 310 -5.28 13.50 25.31
C GLY A 310 -5.55 14.99 25.18
N VAL A 311 -6.55 15.30 24.35
CA VAL A 311 -7.02 16.66 24.11
C VAL A 311 -7.91 17.10 25.26
N ARG A 312 -7.62 18.29 25.82
CA ARG A 312 -8.42 18.94 26.86
C ARG A 312 -8.44 20.45 26.66
N VAL A 313 -9.44 20.94 25.92
CA VAL A 313 -9.67 22.39 25.76
C VAL A 313 -10.77 22.83 26.71
N VAL A 314 -10.42 23.66 27.69
CA VAL A 314 -11.32 24.12 28.76
C VAL A 314 -11.84 25.51 28.44
N ILE A 315 -13.16 25.67 28.47
CA ILE A 315 -13.88 26.91 28.20
C ILE A 315 -14.67 27.24 29.47
N ASP A 316 -14.16 28.16 30.28
CA ASP A 316 -14.82 28.57 31.52
C ASP A 316 -15.96 29.52 31.23
N LEU A 317 -17.12 29.24 31.84
CA LEU A 317 -18.32 30.03 31.63
C LEU A 317 -18.48 31.16 32.66
N LYS A 318 -19.18 32.23 32.25
CA LYS A 318 -19.71 33.23 33.18
C LYS A 318 -20.76 32.59 34.10
N ARG A 319 -20.94 33.14 35.30
CA ARG A 319 -21.82 32.56 36.34
C ARG A 319 -23.28 32.36 35.88
N ASP A 320 -23.77 33.28 35.05
CA ASP A 320 -25.12 33.34 34.51
C ASP A 320 -25.26 32.60 33.16
N ALA A 321 -24.17 32.09 32.60
CA ALA A 321 -24.20 31.42 31.30
C ALA A 321 -24.73 29.98 31.43
N THR A 322 -25.57 29.59 30.46
CA THR A 322 -26.11 28.24 30.32
C THR A 322 -25.22 27.44 29.36
N PRO A 323 -24.58 26.33 29.78
CA PRO A 323 -23.64 25.57 28.96
C PRO A 323 -24.19 25.18 27.58
N GLU A 324 -25.44 24.72 27.53
CA GLU A 324 -26.11 24.26 26.30
C GLU A 324 -26.26 25.38 25.27
N VAL A 325 -26.49 26.61 25.74
CA VAL A 325 -26.59 27.80 24.88
C VAL A 325 -25.20 28.13 24.30
N VAL A 326 -24.16 28.12 25.13
CA VAL A 326 -22.78 28.40 24.70
C VAL A 326 -22.28 27.30 23.74
N LEU A 327 -22.59 26.03 24.00
CA LEU A 327 -22.29 24.91 23.10
C LEU A 327 -22.92 25.12 21.72
N ASN A 328 -24.20 25.47 21.64
CA ASN A 328 -24.85 25.75 20.36
C ASN A 328 -24.21 26.91 19.60
N GLN A 329 -23.75 27.94 20.31
CA GLN A 329 -23.00 29.05 19.71
C GLN A 329 -21.61 28.60 19.24
N LEU A 330 -20.91 27.73 20.00
CA LEU A 330 -19.62 27.14 19.60
C LEU A 330 -19.77 26.34 18.30
N TRP A 331 -20.78 25.48 18.19
CA TRP A 331 -21.03 24.67 16.98
C TRP A 331 -21.28 25.51 15.74
N ARG A 332 -21.94 26.67 15.89
CA ARG A 332 -22.31 27.54 14.78
C ARG A 332 -21.16 28.44 14.31
N ASN A 333 -20.30 28.86 15.23
CA ASN A 333 -19.36 29.95 15.00
C ASN A 333 -17.89 29.53 14.99
N THR A 334 -17.59 28.24 15.21
CA THR A 334 -16.21 27.76 15.35
C THR A 334 -16.01 26.40 14.67
N PRO A 335 -14.75 26.02 14.37
CA PRO A 335 -14.42 24.69 13.87
C PRO A 335 -14.65 23.54 14.86
N ALA A 336 -15.19 23.78 16.07
CA ALA A 336 -15.56 22.73 17.01
C ALA A 336 -16.65 21.79 16.43
N GLN A 337 -17.39 22.27 15.43
CA GLN A 337 -18.16 21.47 14.50
C GLN A 337 -17.74 21.83 13.07
N SER A 338 -17.40 20.83 12.26
CA SER A 338 -16.96 21.03 10.88
C SER A 338 -17.49 19.92 9.98
N SER A 339 -17.41 20.10 8.66
CA SER A 339 -17.77 19.08 7.69
C SER A 339 -16.53 18.47 7.05
N PHE A 340 -16.47 17.15 6.95
CA PHE A 340 -15.54 16.45 6.07
C PHE A 340 -16.19 16.25 4.68
N PRO A 341 -15.68 16.92 3.62
CA PRO A 341 -16.21 16.76 2.27
C PRO A 341 -15.62 15.49 1.64
N ALA A 342 -16.32 14.36 1.77
CA ALA A 342 -15.93 13.11 1.15
C ALA A 342 -16.05 13.21 -0.38
N ASN A 343 -14.97 12.85 -1.06
CA ASN A 343 -14.89 12.71 -2.51
C ASN A 343 -13.96 11.53 -2.82
N MET A 344 -14.56 10.36 -3.00
CA MET A 344 -13.90 9.07 -3.06
C MET A 344 -13.38 8.79 -4.46
N LEU A 345 -12.28 9.45 -4.81
CA LEU A 345 -11.65 9.37 -6.13
C LEU A 345 -10.29 8.67 -6.03
N ALA A 346 -10.07 7.64 -6.83
CA ALA A 346 -8.82 6.89 -6.88
C ALA A 346 -8.47 6.47 -8.32
N ILE A 347 -7.23 6.02 -8.54
CA ILE A 347 -6.82 5.44 -9.81
C ILE A 347 -7.27 3.97 -9.86
N ARG A 348 -8.07 3.62 -10.88
CA ARG A 348 -8.45 2.25 -11.22
C ARG A 348 -8.06 1.98 -12.68
N GLY A 349 -7.23 0.96 -12.93
CA GLY A 349 -6.75 0.63 -14.27
C GLY A 349 -6.04 1.79 -14.99
N GLY A 350 -5.30 2.63 -14.25
CA GLY A 350 -4.59 3.79 -14.80
C GLY A 350 -5.46 5.03 -15.04
N ARG A 351 -6.73 5.01 -14.66
CA ARG A 351 -7.66 6.15 -14.84
C ARG A 351 -8.24 6.64 -13.53
N PRO A 352 -8.41 7.96 -13.33
CA PRO A 352 -9.06 8.51 -12.16
C PRO A 352 -10.58 8.29 -12.24
N GLU A 353 -11.15 7.68 -11.21
CA GLU A 353 -12.57 7.36 -11.14
C GLU A 353 -13.14 7.70 -9.75
N VAL A 354 -14.37 8.19 -9.71
CA VAL A 354 -15.14 8.32 -8.46
C VAL A 354 -15.75 6.95 -8.17
N LEU A 355 -15.46 6.41 -6.99
CA LEU A 355 -15.81 5.06 -6.59
C LEU A 355 -16.75 5.11 -5.38
N ASN A 356 -17.76 4.25 -5.39
CA ASN A 356 -18.62 4.01 -4.23
C ASN A 356 -17.94 3.01 -3.25
N LEU A 357 -18.57 2.71 -2.12
CA LEU A 357 -18.00 1.78 -1.12
C LEU A 357 -17.77 0.37 -1.69
N LYS A 358 -18.75 -0.15 -2.43
CA LYS A 358 -18.71 -1.49 -3.03
C LYS A 358 -17.61 -1.58 -4.09
N ASP A 359 -17.45 -0.56 -4.92
CA ASP A 359 -16.42 -0.51 -5.97
C ASP A 359 -15.00 -0.65 -5.39
N ILE A 360 -14.74 -0.02 -4.25
CA ILE A 360 -13.44 -0.08 -3.58
C ILE A 360 -13.20 -1.47 -2.98
N ILE A 361 -14.22 -2.05 -2.32
CA ILE A 361 -14.15 -3.41 -1.77
C ILE A 361 -13.93 -4.42 -2.88
N GLU A 362 -14.70 -4.34 -3.97
CA GLU A 362 -14.55 -5.21 -5.14
C GLU A 362 -13.14 -5.09 -5.75
N ALA A 363 -12.65 -3.88 -5.97
CA ALA A 363 -11.31 -3.65 -6.52
C ALA A 363 -10.22 -4.25 -5.64
N PHE A 364 -10.35 -4.13 -4.31
CA PHE A 364 -9.42 -4.74 -3.37
C PHE A 364 -9.48 -6.27 -3.41
N VAL A 365 -10.68 -6.86 -3.37
CA VAL A 365 -10.85 -8.33 -3.39
C VAL A 365 -10.30 -8.94 -4.69
N ARG A 366 -10.62 -8.36 -5.85
CA ARG A 366 -10.07 -8.81 -7.14
C ARG A 366 -8.54 -8.71 -7.18
N PHE A 367 -7.97 -7.64 -6.63
CA PHE A 367 -6.51 -7.51 -6.54
C PHE A 367 -5.90 -8.54 -5.59
N ARG A 368 -6.58 -8.89 -4.49
CA ARG A 368 -6.14 -9.97 -3.60
C ARG A 368 -6.14 -11.33 -4.31
N GLU A 369 -7.15 -11.63 -5.10
CA GLU A 369 -7.21 -12.85 -5.92
C GLU A 369 -6.03 -12.91 -6.91
N GLU A 370 -5.74 -11.81 -7.61
CA GLU A 370 -4.60 -11.70 -8.52
C GLU A 370 -3.27 -11.96 -7.80
N VAL A 371 -3.02 -11.28 -6.67
CA VAL A 371 -1.81 -11.42 -5.86
C VAL A 371 -1.64 -12.85 -5.35
N ILE A 372 -2.71 -13.48 -4.87
CA ILE A 372 -2.68 -14.87 -4.38
C ILE A 372 -2.43 -15.84 -5.52
N THR A 373 -3.05 -15.63 -6.68
CA THR A 373 -2.85 -16.46 -7.88
C THR A 373 -1.40 -16.40 -8.35
N ARG A 374 -0.83 -15.20 -8.45
CA ARG A 374 0.58 -15.00 -8.83
C ARG A 374 1.54 -15.65 -7.83
N ARG A 375 1.32 -15.45 -6.53
CA ARG A 375 2.11 -16.10 -5.48
C ARG A 375 2.07 -17.62 -5.60
N THR A 376 0.87 -18.18 -5.81
CA THR A 376 0.66 -19.64 -5.90
C THR A 376 1.38 -20.19 -7.13
N LYS A 377 1.34 -19.49 -8.27
CA LYS A 377 2.13 -19.84 -9.47
C LYS A 377 3.64 -19.76 -9.22
N PHE A 378 4.11 -18.73 -8.52
CA PHE A 378 5.52 -18.59 -8.16
C PHE A 378 6.00 -19.75 -7.27
N GLU A 379 5.24 -20.06 -6.22
CA GLU A 379 5.55 -21.17 -5.30
C GLU A 379 5.50 -22.52 -6.02
N LEU A 380 4.53 -22.71 -6.94
CA LEU A 380 4.42 -23.92 -7.76
C LEU A 380 5.63 -24.09 -8.68
N ASN A 381 6.03 -23.03 -9.40
CA ASN A 381 7.18 -23.08 -10.30
C ASN A 381 8.47 -23.36 -9.51
N LYS A 382 8.67 -22.69 -8.36
CA LYS A 382 9.83 -22.94 -7.50
C LYS A 382 9.86 -24.37 -6.95
N ALA A 383 8.70 -24.91 -6.55
CA ALA A 383 8.58 -26.29 -6.10
C ALA A 383 8.87 -27.27 -7.24
N ARG A 384 8.36 -27.02 -8.46
CA ARG A 384 8.63 -27.81 -9.66
C ARG A 384 10.10 -27.78 -10.06
N ASP A 385 10.74 -26.61 -10.08
CA ASP A 385 12.18 -26.49 -10.39
C ASP A 385 13.04 -27.29 -9.41
N ARG A 386 12.69 -27.24 -8.11
CA ARG A 386 13.38 -28.03 -7.10
C ARG A 386 13.13 -29.53 -7.27
N ALA A 387 11.88 -29.93 -7.44
CA ALA A 387 11.49 -31.33 -7.64
C ALA A 387 12.13 -31.90 -8.92
N HIS A 388 12.23 -31.12 -10.00
CA HIS A 388 12.89 -31.48 -11.24
C HIS A 388 14.35 -31.87 -11.00
N ILE A 389 15.08 -31.07 -10.22
CA ILE A 389 16.46 -31.40 -9.83
C ILE A 389 16.50 -32.70 -9.01
N LEU A 390 15.62 -32.84 -8.01
CA LEU A 390 15.60 -34.04 -7.14
C LEU A 390 15.29 -35.32 -7.92
N LEU A 391 14.40 -35.27 -8.92
CA LEU A 391 14.11 -36.40 -9.80
C LEU A 391 15.38 -36.95 -10.47
N GLY A 392 16.19 -36.05 -11.04
CA GLY A 392 17.48 -36.44 -11.63
C GLY A 392 18.44 -37.04 -10.61
N LEU A 393 18.49 -36.49 -9.39
CA LEU A 393 19.33 -37.03 -8.31
C LEU A 393 18.86 -38.42 -7.85
N VAL A 394 17.55 -38.65 -7.71
CA VAL A 394 17.01 -39.97 -7.34
C VAL A 394 17.33 -41.00 -8.42
N ILE A 395 17.21 -40.65 -9.70
CA ILE A 395 17.60 -41.52 -10.82
C ILE A 395 19.08 -41.85 -10.74
N ALA A 396 19.94 -40.84 -10.53
CA ALA A 396 21.38 -41.04 -10.47
C ALA A 396 21.81 -41.90 -9.29
N VAL A 397 21.23 -41.69 -8.10
CA VAL A 397 21.55 -42.48 -6.90
C VAL A 397 21.03 -43.92 -7.04
N THR A 398 19.84 -44.11 -7.64
CA THR A 398 19.29 -45.44 -7.89
C THR A 398 20.09 -46.22 -8.93
N ASN A 399 20.75 -45.53 -9.86
CA ASN A 399 21.58 -46.12 -10.93
C ASN A 399 23.07 -45.76 -10.80
N LEU A 400 23.59 -45.68 -9.56
CA LEU A 400 24.91 -45.10 -9.26
C LEU A 400 26.05 -45.76 -10.05
N ASP A 401 26.08 -47.09 -10.13
CA ASP A 401 27.16 -47.81 -10.83
C ASP A 401 27.24 -47.45 -12.31
N GLU A 402 26.08 -47.25 -12.95
CA GLU A 402 25.97 -46.83 -14.35
C GLU A 402 26.49 -45.40 -14.53
N VAL A 403 26.02 -44.47 -13.68
CA VAL A 403 26.44 -43.07 -13.70
C VAL A 403 27.96 -42.95 -13.50
N VAL A 404 28.51 -43.66 -12.52
CA VAL A 404 29.97 -43.68 -12.26
C VAL A 404 30.74 -44.26 -13.45
N ARG A 405 30.21 -45.30 -14.10
CA ARG A 405 30.85 -45.88 -15.29
C ARG A 405 30.92 -44.90 -16.45
N ILE A 406 29.82 -44.19 -16.74
CA ILE A 406 29.76 -43.15 -17.78
C ILE A 406 30.75 -42.03 -17.47
N ILE A 407 30.78 -41.54 -16.22
CA ILE A 407 31.67 -40.46 -15.81
C ILE A 407 33.14 -40.89 -15.91
N ARG A 408 33.51 -42.08 -15.40
CA ARG A 408 34.89 -42.60 -15.44
C ARG A 408 35.36 -42.96 -16.85
N GLY A 409 34.44 -43.35 -17.74
CA GLY A 409 34.73 -43.68 -19.13
C GLY A 409 34.87 -42.47 -20.05
N SER A 410 34.49 -41.28 -19.58
CA SER A 410 34.54 -40.04 -20.34
C SER A 410 35.90 -39.35 -20.20
N SER A 411 36.48 -38.88 -21.31
CA SER A 411 37.79 -38.22 -21.29
C SER A 411 37.76 -36.78 -20.76
N ASN A 412 36.57 -36.15 -20.72
CA ASN A 412 36.36 -34.84 -20.11
C ASN A 412 34.90 -34.66 -19.63
N PRO A 413 34.61 -33.64 -18.80
CA PRO A 413 33.27 -33.40 -18.28
C PRO A 413 32.19 -33.10 -19.33
N SER A 414 32.56 -32.56 -20.49
CA SER A 414 31.60 -32.26 -21.58
C SER A 414 31.06 -33.55 -22.19
N ILE A 415 31.93 -34.52 -22.44
CA ILE A 415 31.56 -35.84 -22.98
C ILE A 415 30.71 -36.60 -21.96
N ALA A 416 31.07 -36.55 -20.67
CA ALA A 416 30.27 -37.16 -19.61
C ALA A 416 28.85 -36.58 -19.56
N ARG A 417 28.73 -35.25 -19.69
CA ARG A 417 27.44 -34.55 -19.72
C ARG A 417 26.58 -35.02 -20.90
N GLU A 418 27.13 -35.01 -22.11
CA GLU A 418 26.43 -35.43 -23.32
C GLU A 418 25.96 -36.90 -23.24
N ALA A 419 26.82 -37.78 -22.71
CA ALA A 419 26.49 -39.19 -22.50
C ALA A 419 25.37 -39.39 -21.46
N LEU A 420 25.36 -38.62 -20.37
CA LEU A 420 24.30 -38.69 -19.34
C LEU A 420 22.95 -38.16 -19.85
N ILE A 421 22.96 -37.13 -20.71
CA ILE A 421 21.75 -36.52 -21.31
C ILE A 421 21.11 -37.46 -22.33
N THR A 422 21.92 -38.04 -23.22
CA THR A 422 21.43 -38.89 -24.33
C THR A 422 20.96 -40.26 -23.86
N ARG A 423 21.38 -40.70 -22.68
CA ARG A 423 20.99 -41.96 -22.07
C ARG A 423 19.54 -41.94 -21.60
N GLU A 424 18.83 -43.03 -21.88
CA GLU A 424 17.51 -43.31 -21.32
C GLU A 424 17.63 -44.08 -20.00
N TRP A 425 16.95 -43.63 -18.95
CA TRP A 425 17.03 -44.18 -17.60
C TRP A 425 15.70 -44.81 -17.18
N PRO A 426 15.68 -45.95 -16.48
CA PRO A 426 14.43 -46.54 -16.03
C PRO A 426 13.72 -45.65 -15.01
N MET A 427 12.42 -45.38 -15.20
CA MET A 427 11.63 -44.54 -14.29
C MET A 427 11.34 -45.24 -12.95
N GLY A 428 11.13 -46.55 -12.94
CA GLY A 428 10.86 -47.31 -11.71
C GLY A 428 9.74 -46.70 -10.86
N GLU A 429 9.95 -46.63 -9.54
CA GLU A 429 8.97 -46.16 -8.55
C GLU A 429 8.74 -44.64 -8.57
N ILE A 430 9.58 -43.85 -9.25
CA ILE A 430 9.43 -42.39 -9.31
C ILE A 430 8.58 -41.88 -10.47
N ALA A 431 8.04 -42.79 -11.31
CA ALA A 431 7.17 -42.43 -12.43
C ALA A 431 5.98 -41.52 -12.05
N PRO A 432 5.30 -41.69 -10.90
CA PRO A 432 4.23 -40.78 -10.47
C PRO A 432 4.74 -39.35 -10.23
N TYR A 433 5.94 -39.19 -9.64
CA TYR A 433 6.54 -37.88 -9.38
C TYR A 433 6.95 -37.18 -10.68
N ILE A 434 7.50 -37.92 -11.65
CA ILE A 434 7.85 -37.38 -12.97
C ILE A 434 6.61 -36.80 -13.65
N ARG A 435 5.51 -37.56 -13.69
CA ARG A 435 4.25 -37.12 -14.29
C ARG A 435 3.70 -35.83 -13.65
N LEU A 436 3.75 -35.74 -12.32
CA LEU A 436 3.26 -34.58 -11.58
C LEU A 436 4.11 -33.32 -11.82
N VAL A 437 5.43 -33.46 -11.79
CA VAL A 437 6.38 -32.34 -11.84
C VAL A 437 6.52 -31.80 -13.25
N GLU A 438 6.66 -32.69 -14.25
CA GLU A 438 6.90 -32.28 -15.64
C GLU A 438 5.62 -31.97 -16.43
N ALA A 439 4.45 -32.20 -15.83
CA ALA A 439 3.15 -31.98 -16.47
C ALA A 439 3.07 -32.60 -17.87
N ILE A 440 3.66 -33.79 -18.04
CA ILE A 440 3.56 -34.57 -19.27
C ILE A 440 2.08 -34.97 -19.39
N GLU A 441 1.31 -34.25 -20.22
CA GLU A 441 0.02 -34.75 -20.69
C GLU A 441 0.26 -36.13 -21.29
N ASP A 442 -0.61 -37.09 -20.98
CA ASP A 442 -0.60 -38.44 -21.57
C ASP A 442 -0.67 -38.31 -23.10
N MET A 443 0.49 -38.08 -23.72
CA MET A 443 0.76 -38.21 -25.13
C MET A 443 0.57 -39.69 -25.41
N GLY A 444 -0.66 -40.03 -25.77
CA GLY A 444 -1.14 -41.38 -25.94
C GLY A 444 -0.19 -42.23 -26.78
N SER A 445 0.68 -42.97 -26.11
CA SER A 445 1.30 -44.20 -26.56
C SER A 445 2.00 -44.86 -25.38
N VAL A 446 1.31 -45.87 -24.86
CA VAL A 446 1.83 -47.10 -24.22
C VAL A 446 3.36 -47.28 -24.33
N ASP A 447 4.02 -47.54 -23.19
CA ASP A 447 5.35 -48.17 -23.03
C ASP A 447 6.66 -47.38 -23.28
N SER A 448 6.82 -46.15 -22.78
CA SER A 448 8.18 -45.66 -22.47
C SER A 448 8.42 -45.59 -20.95
N ALA A 449 8.83 -46.73 -20.37
CA ALA A 449 9.26 -46.84 -18.96
C ALA A 449 10.60 -46.11 -18.66
N THR A 450 10.99 -45.18 -19.53
CA THR A 450 12.31 -44.58 -19.59
C THR A 450 12.25 -43.06 -19.60
N TYR A 451 13.17 -42.44 -18.88
CA TYR A 451 13.30 -41.01 -18.68
C TYR A 451 14.63 -40.50 -19.23
N ARG A 452 14.66 -39.31 -19.84
CA ARG A 452 15.90 -38.65 -20.27
C ARG A 452 16.18 -37.46 -19.37
N LEU A 453 17.41 -37.37 -18.88
CA LEU A 453 17.82 -36.29 -17.98
C LEU A 453 18.01 -34.98 -18.77
N SER A 454 17.51 -33.88 -18.20
CA SER A 454 17.78 -32.53 -18.68
C SER A 454 19.20 -32.05 -18.35
N GLU A 455 19.69 -31.02 -19.04
CA GLU A 455 21.01 -30.43 -18.76
C GLU A 455 21.18 -29.96 -17.31
N ILE A 456 20.11 -29.42 -16.71
CA ILE A 456 20.09 -28.91 -15.34
C ILE A 456 20.24 -30.09 -14.35
N GLN A 457 19.51 -31.18 -14.57
CA GLN A 457 19.64 -32.39 -13.76
C GLN A 457 21.03 -33.01 -13.88
N VAL A 458 21.57 -33.15 -15.09
CA VAL A 458 22.92 -33.69 -15.29
C VAL A 458 23.97 -32.83 -14.63
N ARG A 459 23.84 -31.49 -14.69
CA ARG A 459 24.71 -30.58 -13.93
C ARG A 459 24.63 -30.86 -12.43
N ALA A 460 23.44 -30.98 -11.87
CA ALA A 460 23.25 -31.27 -10.45
C ALA A 460 23.83 -32.63 -10.03
N ILE A 461 23.75 -33.64 -10.91
CA ILE A 461 24.35 -34.97 -10.70
C ILE A 461 25.88 -34.87 -10.66
N LEU A 462 26.49 -34.12 -11.59
CA LEU A 462 27.95 -33.93 -11.63
C LEU A 462 28.47 -33.12 -10.43
N ASP A 463 27.64 -32.22 -9.89
CA ASP A 463 27.94 -31.42 -8.69
C ASP A 463 27.68 -32.19 -7.37
N LEU A 464 27.17 -33.42 -7.45
CA LEU A 464 26.82 -34.23 -6.28
C LEU A 464 28.05 -34.64 -5.49
N ARG A 465 28.00 -34.44 -4.16
CA ARG A 465 29.10 -34.77 -3.24
C ARG A 465 28.93 -36.18 -2.68
N LEU A 466 30.05 -36.88 -2.46
CA LEU A 466 30.05 -38.28 -2.01
C LEU A 466 29.24 -38.57 -0.73
N HIS A 467 29.12 -37.62 0.20
CA HIS A 467 28.31 -37.81 1.43
C HIS A 467 26.81 -38.00 1.15
N ARG A 468 26.31 -37.48 0.01
CA ARG A 468 24.91 -37.65 -0.43
C ARG A 468 24.61 -39.06 -0.96
N LEU A 469 25.64 -39.90 -1.15
CA LEU A 469 25.50 -41.29 -1.59
C LEU A 469 25.29 -42.28 -0.44
N THR A 470 25.28 -41.81 0.80
CA THR A 470 24.93 -42.63 1.97
C THR A 470 23.45 -43.00 1.95
N ALA A 471 23.05 -44.09 2.63
CA ALA A 471 21.65 -44.47 2.75
C ALA A 471 20.79 -43.31 3.28
N LEU A 472 21.26 -42.64 4.33
CA LEU A 472 20.60 -41.45 4.90
C LEU A 472 20.46 -40.32 3.85
N GLY A 473 21.50 -40.07 3.06
CA GLY A 473 21.45 -39.04 2.02
C GLY A 473 20.46 -39.37 0.89
N ARG A 474 20.25 -40.65 0.58
CA ARG A 474 19.23 -41.10 -0.37
C ARG A 474 17.83 -40.90 0.18
N ASP A 475 17.61 -41.30 1.43
CA ASP A 475 16.31 -41.17 2.11
C ASP A 475 15.91 -39.68 2.23
N GLU A 476 16.85 -38.80 2.61
CA GLU A 476 16.63 -37.35 2.64
C GLU A 476 16.15 -36.77 1.31
N ILE A 477 16.73 -37.22 0.19
CA ILE A 477 16.36 -36.75 -1.16
C ILE A 477 14.95 -37.27 -1.53
N GLY A 478 14.64 -38.51 -1.19
CA GLY A 478 13.33 -39.12 -1.41
C GLY A 478 12.24 -38.42 -0.61
N ASP A 479 12.46 -38.20 0.68
CA ASP A 479 11.54 -37.52 1.59
C ASP A 479 11.29 -36.06 1.15
N GLU A 480 12.34 -35.35 0.72
CA GLU A 480 12.21 -33.98 0.17
C GLU A 480 11.34 -33.98 -1.10
N LEU A 481 11.54 -34.94 -2.00
CA LEU A 481 10.75 -35.07 -3.22
C LEU A 481 9.28 -35.41 -2.93
N GLU A 482 9.01 -36.31 -1.99
CA GLU A 482 7.64 -36.62 -1.56
C GLU A 482 6.94 -35.38 -0.96
N GLY A 483 7.63 -34.62 -0.11
CA GLY A 483 7.12 -33.38 0.46
C GLY A 483 6.81 -32.31 -0.60
N LEU A 484 7.68 -32.16 -1.59
CA LEU A 484 7.46 -31.24 -2.71
C LEU A 484 6.32 -31.70 -3.62
N SER A 485 6.20 -33.01 -3.86
CA SER A 485 5.07 -33.59 -4.60
C SER A 485 3.73 -33.22 -3.98
N ARG A 486 3.61 -33.37 -2.66
CA ARG A 486 2.40 -32.98 -1.91
C ARG A 486 2.11 -31.48 -2.07
N THR A 487 3.13 -30.65 -1.87
CA THR A 487 3.02 -29.19 -2.06
C THR A 487 2.57 -28.82 -3.48
N ILE A 488 3.14 -29.46 -4.51
CA ILE A 488 2.77 -29.24 -5.91
C ILE A 488 1.31 -29.62 -6.15
N SER A 489 0.86 -30.76 -5.64
CA SER A 489 -0.54 -31.19 -5.78
C SER A 489 -1.50 -30.20 -5.09
N GLU A 490 -1.16 -29.73 -3.89
CA GLU A 490 -1.96 -28.72 -3.17
C GLU A 490 -2.03 -27.39 -3.96
N LEU A 491 -0.90 -26.90 -4.46
CA LEU A 491 -0.85 -25.66 -5.25
C LEU A 491 -1.59 -25.79 -6.59
N LEU A 492 -1.53 -26.95 -7.24
CA LEU A 492 -2.31 -27.23 -8.46
C LEU A 492 -3.81 -27.26 -8.17
N SER A 493 -4.23 -27.82 -7.03
CA SER A 493 -5.63 -27.80 -6.60
C SER A 493 -6.11 -26.35 -6.40
N ILE A 494 -5.31 -25.52 -5.71
CA ILE A 494 -5.64 -24.11 -5.46
C ILE A 494 -5.75 -23.29 -6.77
N LEU A 495 -5.02 -23.66 -7.82
CA LEU A 495 -5.07 -22.95 -9.12
C LEU A 495 -6.14 -23.47 -10.07
N ALA A 496 -6.68 -24.66 -9.80
CA ALA A 496 -7.71 -25.29 -10.62
C ALA A 496 -9.13 -24.88 -10.20
N ASP A 497 -9.31 -24.60 -8.90
CA ASP A 497 -10.52 -24.02 -8.30
C ASP A 497 -10.44 -22.50 -8.24
#